data_AF-A0A4R4SVE4-F1
#
_entry.id   AF-A0A4R4SVE4-F1
#
_cell.length_a   1.000
_cell.length_b   1.000
_cell.length_c   1.000
_cell.angle_alpha   90.00
_cell.angle_beta   90.00
_cell.angle_gamma   90.00
#
_symmetry.space_group_name_H-M   'P 1'
#
loop_
_entity.id
_entity.type
_entity.pdbx_description
1 polymer ?
#
loop_
_entity_poly.entity_id
_entity_poly.type
_entity_poly.pdbx_seq_one_letter_code
_entity_poly.pdbx_strand_id
1 'polypeptide(L)' 'MEFAGALRQAIQASGLTLERIRHRLCRRGLTVSVATLSYWQRGRSRPRSRDVVVALEEILQVPPGTLTELLDDDAPTAP' A
#
# COMPACT_ATOMS: atom_id res chain seq x y z
N MET A 1 -10.32 -9.48 4.80
CA MET A 1 -9.94 -8.15 5.36
C MET A 1 -9.56 -7.28 4.18
N GLU A 2 -10.11 -6.09 4.05
CA GLU A 2 -9.82 -5.26 2.88
C GLU A 2 -8.40 -4.69 2.93
N PHE A 3 -7.71 -4.64 1.78
CA PHE A 3 -6.37 -4.03 1.62
C PHE A 3 -6.26 -2.66 2.32
N ALA A 4 -7.30 -1.83 2.20
CA ALA A 4 -7.35 -0.51 2.80
C ALA A 4 -7.20 -0.53 4.34
N GLY A 5 -7.82 -1.49 5.01
CA GLY A 5 -7.75 -1.66 6.46
C GLY A 5 -6.36 -2.11 6.91
N ALA A 6 -5.76 -3.08 6.21
CA ALA A 6 -4.40 -3.55 6.49
C ALA A 6 -3.37 -2.44 6.26
N LEU A 7 -3.49 -1.72 5.15
CA LEU A 7 -2.63 -0.57 4.84
C LEU A 7 -2.72 0.51 5.92
N ARG A 8 -3.93 0.84 6.37
CA ARG A 8 -4.11 1.83 7.44
C ARG A 8 -3.45 1.38 8.75
N GLN A 9 -3.62 0.12 9.14
CA GLN A 9 -2.98 -0.43 10.34
C GLN A 9 -1.46 -0.42 10.22
N ALA A 10 -0.90 -0.86 9.09
CA ALA A 10 0.53 -0.87 8.85
C ALA A 10 1.14 0.54 8.94
N ILE A 11 0.46 1.55 8.38
CA ILE A 11 0.89 2.95 8.47
C ILE A 11 0.87 3.46 9.91
N GLN A 12 -0.18 3.15 10.68
CA GLN A 12 -0.28 3.53 12.09
C GLN A 12 0.79 2.85 12.93
N ALA A 13 1.03 1.54 12.73
CA ALA A 13 2.05 0.77 13.43
C ALA A 13 3.47 1.26 13.11
N SER A 14 3.73 1.64 11.86
CA SER A 14 5.02 2.16 11.42
C SER A 14 5.31 3.59 11.94
N GLY A 15 4.27 4.32 12.37
CA GLY A 15 4.40 5.72 12.80
C GLY A 15 4.85 6.67 11.67
N LEU A 16 4.72 6.25 10.41
CA LEU A 16 5.12 7.02 9.24
C LEU A 16 3.96 7.85 8.71
N THR A 17 4.24 9.09 8.30
CA THR A 17 3.28 9.91 7.58
C THR A 17 3.22 9.50 6.10
N LEU A 18 2.08 9.78 5.44
CA LEU A 18 1.90 9.51 4.01
C LEU A 18 2.97 10.19 3.14
N GLU A 19 3.42 11.38 3.53
CA GLU A 19 4.52 12.07 2.85
C GLU A 19 5.83 11.31 2.95
N ARG A 20 6.13 10.73 4.12
CA ARG A 20 7.36 9.97 4.34
C ARG A 20 7.36 8.68 3.53
N ILE A 21 6.20 8.04 3.42
CA ILE A 21 5.98 6.87 2.57
C ILE A 21 6.16 7.23 1.09
N ARG A 22 5.49 8.28 0.60
CA ARG A 22 5.68 8.82 -0.75
C ARG A 22 7.16 9.08 -1.05
N HIS A 23 7.86 9.75 -0.14
CA HIS A 23 9.26 10.11 -0.37
C HIS A 23 10.14 8.87 -0.50
N ARG A 24 9.91 7.83 0.32
CA ARG A 24 10.63 6.56 0.23
C ARG A 24 10.30 5.78 -1.05
N LEU A 25 9.04 5.77 -1.48
CA LEU A 25 8.64 5.20 -2.77
C LEU A 25 9.33 5.92 -3.94
N CYS A 26 9.33 7.26 -3.92
CA CYS A 26 9.98 8.07 -4.94
C CYS A 26 11.49 7.76 -5.04
N ARG A 27 12.17 7.59 -3.89
CA ARG A 27 13.59 7.17 -3.87
C ARG A 27 13.85 5.80 -4.48
N ARG A 28 12.84 4.94 -4.56
CA ARG A 28 12.90 3.63 -5.24
C ARG A 28 12.49 3.71 -6.71
N GLY A 29 12.21 4.91 -7.24
CA GLY A 29 11.70 5.12 -8.60
C GLY A 29 10.19 4.98 -8.73
N LEU A 30 9.46 4.79 -7.63
CA LEU A 30 8.01 4.60 -7.62
C LEU A 30 7.30 5.93 -7.34
N THR A 31 6.76 6.55 -8.39
CA THR A 31 6.08 7.84 -8.27
C THR A 31 4.63 7.67 -7.80
N VAL A 32 4.40 7.78 -6.49
CA VAL A 32 3.05 7.69 -5.89
C VAL A 32 2.74 8.98 -5.13
N SER A 33 1.64 9.64 -5.47
CA SER A 33 1.20 10.87 -4.79
C SER A 33 0.56 10.58 -3.43
N VAL A 34 0.64 11.54 -2.51
CA VAL A 34 -0.04 11.46 -1.20
C VAL A 34 -1.54 11.22 -1.36
N ALA A 35 -2.17 11.89 -2.33
CA ALA A 35 -3.58 11.71 -2.66
C ALA A 35 -3.89 10.25 -3.02
N THR A 36 -3.02 9.62 -3.83
CA THR A 36 -3.14 8.20 -4.21
C THR A 36 -3.07 7.28 -3.00
N LEU A 37 -2.10 7.50 -2.10
CA LEU A 37 -2.00 6.74 -0.84
C LEU A 37 -3.25 6.93 0.03
N SER A 38 -3.79 8.15 0.09
CA SER A 38 -5.03 8.46 0.81
C SER A 38 -6.23 7.73 0.21
N TYR A 39 -6.32 7.64 -1.12
CA TYR A 39 -7.36 6.85 -1.78
C TYR A 39 -7.24 5.35 -1.48
N TRP A 40 -6.03 4.82 -1.39
CA TRP A 40 -5.78 3.42 -1.02
C TRP A 40 -6.22 3.12 0.41
N GLN A 41 -5.92 4.02 1.36
CA GLN A 41 -6.40 3.89 2.75
C GLN A 41 -7.92 3.95 2.89
N ARG A 42 -8.61 4.61 1.95
CA ARG A 42 -10.07 4.74 1.94
C ARG A 42 -10.76 3.65 1.10
N GLY A 43 -10.00 2.72 0.51
CA GLY A 43 -10.55 1.69 -0.39
C GLY A 43 -11.11 2.22 -1.71
N ARG A 44 -10.83 3.48 -2.07
CA ARG A 44 -11.33 4.12 -3.30
C ARG A 44 -10.52 3.76 -4.54
N SER A 45 -9.27 3.35 -4.34
CA SER A 45 -8.36 2.92 -5.40
C SER A 45 -7.35 1.94 -4.83
N ARG A 46 -6.60 1.25 -5.68
CA ARG A 46 -5.58 0.29 -5.26
C ARG A 46 -4.31 0.43 -6.11
N PRO A 47 -3.16 0.01 -5.58
CA PRO A 47 -1.94 -0.11 -6.38
C PRO A 47 -2.17 -1.10 -7.52
N ARG A 48 -1.78 -0.72 -8.75
CA ARG A 48 -1.87 -1.62 -9.92
C ARG A 48 -0.68 -2.57 -10.04
N SER A 49 0.40 -2.29 -9.33
CA SER A 49 1.67 -3.01 -9.46
C SER A 49 2.05 -3.63 -8.12
N ARG A 50 2.36 -4.93 -8.13
CA ARG A 50 2.90 -5.63 -6.95
C ARG A 50 4.19 -5.00 -6.43
N ASP A 51 5.05 -4.51 -7.31
CA ASP A 51 6.32 -3.84 -6.93
C ASP A 51 6.10 -2.66 -5.95
N VAL A 52 5.04 -1.88 -6.19
CA VAL A 52 4.66 -0.78 -5.30
C VAL A 52 4.23 -1.27 -3.94
N VAL A 53 3.51 -2.40 -3.88
CA VAL A 53 3.04 -2.99 -2.63
C VAL A 53 4.20 -3.59 -1.84
N VAL A 54 5.07 -4.35 -2.49
CA VAL A 54 6.29 -4.92 -1.88
C VAL A 54 7.16 -3.81 -1.30
N ALA A 55 7.39 -2.75 -2.06
CA ALA A 55 8.14 -1.60 -1.55
C ALA A 55 7.45 -0.95 -0.34
N LEU A 56 6.12 -0.90 -0.34
CA LEU A 56 5.34 -0.41 0.79
C LEU A 56 5.50 -1.29 2.02
N GLU A 57 5.47 -2.61 1.85
CA GLU A 57 5.64 -3.59 2.92
C GLU A 57 6.99 -3.40 3.62
N GLU A 58 8.06 -3.27 2.83
CA GLU A 58 9.40 -2.98 3.35
C GLU A 58 9.48 -1.62 4.07
N ILE A 59 8.88 -0.57 3.49
CA ILE A 59 8.87 0.77 4.06
C ILE A 59 8.13 0.80 5.40
N LEU A 60 7.01 0.09 5.49
CA LEU A 60 6.18 0.00 6.66
C LEU A 60 6.69 -1.03 7.68
N GLN A 61 7.74 -1.78 7.35
CA GLN A 61 8.32 -2.84 8.18
C GLN A 61 7.31 -3.96 8.50
N VAL A 62 6.46 -4.29 7.54
CA VAL A 62 5.53 -5.42 7.65
C VAL A 62 6.04 -6.64 6.88
N PRO A 63 5.61 -7.87 7.25
CA PRO A 63 6.03 -9.07 6.55
C PRO A 63 5.66 -9.00 5.06
N PRO A 64 6.56 -9.43 4.14
CA PRO A 64 6.24 -9.48 2.71
C PRO A 64 5.08 -10.45 2.48
N GLY A 65 4.13 -10.08 1.62
CA GLY A 65 2.91 -10.86 1.40
C GLY A 65 1.69 -10.33 2.16
N THR A 66 1.87 -9.65 3.29
CA THR A 66 0.76 -9.12 4.12
C THR A 66 -0.23 -8.26 3.33
N LEU A 67 0.27 -7.33 2.52
CA LEU A 67 -0.51 -6.44 1.67
C LEU A 67 -0.63 -7.00 0.25
N THR A 68 0.40 -7.72 -0.20
CA THR A 68 0.44 -8.29 -1.55
C THR A 68 -0.62 -9.38 -1.75
N GLU A 69 -0.84 -10.26 -0.77
CA GLU A 69 -1.89 -11.29 -0.84
C GLU A 69 -3.29 -10.66 -0.83
N LEU A 70 -3.50 -9.58 -0.06
CA LEU A 70 -4.76 -8.83 -0.04
C LEU A 70 -5.05 -8.08 -1.35
N LEU A 71 -4.02 -7.83 -2.15
CA LEU A 71 -4.21 -7.24 -3.49
C LEU A 71 -4.73 -8.28 -4.48
N ASP A 72 -4.25 -9.52 -4.38
CA ASP A 72 -4.66 -10.64 -5.24
C ASP A 72 -6.02 -11.22 -4.84
N ASP A 73 -6.32 -11.32 -3.53
CA ASP A 73 -7.58 -11.85 -2.99
C ASP A 73 -8.81 -11.01 -3.39
N ASP A 74 -8.59 -9.72 -3.64
CA ASP A 74 -9.65 -8.76 -3.98
C ASP A 74 -9.59 -8.33 -5.47
N ALA A 75 -8.87 -9.08 -6.31
CA ALA A 75 -9.13 -9.01 -7.75
C ALA A 75 -10.57 -9.49 -7.96
N PRO A 76 -11.49 -8.68 -8.52
CA PRO A 76 -12.84 -9.14 -8.76
C PRO A 76 -12.75 -10.34 -9.71
N THR A 77 -12.99 -11.52 -9.18
CA THR A 77 -13.46 -12.66 -9.96
C THR A 77 -14.81 -12.26 -10.54
N ALA A 78 -14.78 -11.50 -11.62
CA ALA A 78 -15.92 -11.34 -12.50
C ALA A 78 -15.93 -12.57 -13.44
N PRO A 79 -16.96 -13.43 -13.40
CA PRO A 79 -17.16 -14.49 -14.39
C PRO A 79 -17.55 -13.92 -15.77
#